data_AF-A0A081G3L1-F1
#
_entry.id   AF-A0A081G3L1-F1
#
_cell.length_a   1.000
_cell.length_b   1.000
_cell.length_c   1.000
_cell.angle_alpha   90.00
_cell.angle_beta   90.00
_cell.angle_gamma   90.00
#
_symmetry.space_group_name_H-M   'P 1'
#
loop_
_entity.id
_entity.type
_entity.pdbx_description
1 polymer ?
#
loop_
_entity_poly.entity_id
_entity_poly.type
_entity_poly.pdbx_seq_one_letter_code
_entity_poly.pdbx_strand_id
1 'polypeptide(L)'
;MRARVEAELSQDSTFPARPVWWDKGHRLGVGVIPDGTNRDSAARRVCNLMLKHGISPAEVEVYDVLQIQNDDEWVQVGAAQCE
;
A
#
# COMPACT_ATOMS: atom_id res chain seq x y z
N MET A 1 9.43 12.97 -3.91
CA MET A 1 9.62 11.72 -3.13
C MET A 1 8.43 10.80 -3.30
N ARG A 2 7.21 11.17 -2.89
CA ARG A 2 5.98 10.37 -3.07
C ARG A 2 5.69 9.94 -4.51
N ALA A 3 5.80 10.87 -5.46
CA ALA A 3 5.61 10.57 -6.89
C ALA A 3 6.54 9.47 -7.43
N ARG A 4 7.73 9.25 -6.82
CA ARG A 4 8.63 8.16 -7.22
C ARG A 4 8.12 6.80 -6.73
N VAL A 5 7.63 6.75 -5.48
CA VAL A 5 6.97 5.56 -4.93
C VAL A 5 5.72 5.23 -5.74
N GLU A 6 4.88 6.21 -6.06
CA GLU A 6 3.69 6.03 -6.90
C GLU A 6 4.05 5.51 -8.30
N ALA A 7 5.10 6.05 -8.92
CA ALA A 7 5.56 5.59 -10.23
C ALA A 7 6.04 4.13 -10.18
N GLU A 8 6.83 3.75 -9.18
CA GLU A 8 7.28 2.36 -9.02
C GLU A 8 6.12 1.40 -8.71
N LEU A 9 5.18 1.79 -7.84
CA LEU A 9 4.00 0.99 -7.56
C LEU A 9 3.09 0.83 -8.78
N SER A 10 2.96 1.86 -9.62
CA SER A 10 2.15 1.79 -10.85
C SER A 10 2.69 0.81 -11.90
N GLN A 11 3.97 0.43 -11.79
CA GLN A 11 4.60 -0.58 -12.65
C GLN A 11 4.49 -2.00 -12.09
N ASP A 12 4.05 -2.15 -10.83
CA ASP A 12 3.92 -3.45 -10.17
C ASP A 12 2.47 -3.93 -10.23
N SER A 13 2.24 -5.01 -10.99
CA SER A 13 0.91 -5.60 -11.16
C SER A 13 0.29 -6.14 -9.87
N THR A 14 1.08 -6.29 -8.80
CA THR A 14 0.58 -6.65 -7.46
C THR A 14 -0.34 -5.57 -6.90
N PHE A 15 -0.11 -4.31 -7.28
CA PHE A 15 -0.83 -3.15 -6.78
C PHE A 15 -1.65 -2.48 -7.90
N PRO A 16 -2.81 -3.07 -8.28
CA PRO A 16 -3.59 -2.59 -9.43
C PRO A 16 -4.27 -1.23 -9.20
N ALA A 17 -4.43 -0.81 -7.95
CA ALA A 17 -5.06 0.46 -7.59
C ALA A 17 -4.02 1.56 -7.37
N ARG A 18 -4.39 2.81 -7.67
CA ARG A 18 -3.54 3.95 -7.33
C ARG A 18 -3.39 4.03 -5.81
N PRO A 19 -2.17 4.19 -5.29
CA PRO A 19 -1.95 4.29 -3.85
C PRO A 19 -2.53 5.61 -3.30
N VAL A 20 -2.97 5.58 -2.05
CA VAL A 20 -3.59 6.71 -1.36
C VAL A 20 -2.74 7.12 -0.17
N TRP A 21 -2.45 8.41 -0.04
CA TRP A 21 -1.70 8.93 1.09
C TRP A 21 -2.65 9.52 2.14
N TRP A 22 -2.53 9.04 3.37
CA TRP A 22 -3.28 9.51 4.54
C TRP A 22 -2.34 10.18 5.55
N ASP A 23 -2.89 10.79 6.59
CA ASP A 23 -2.12 11.35 7.71
C ASP A 23 -0.97 12.27 7.28
N LYS A 24 -1.27 13.21 6.35
CA LYS A 24 -0.28 14.12 5.74
C LYS A 24 0.88 13.39 5.06
N GLY A 25 0.67 12.12 4.72
CA GLY A 25 1.57 11.17 4.06
C GLY A 25 2.54 10.45 4.99
N HIS A 26 2.17 10.29 6.27
CA HIS A 26 2.77 9.29 7.16
C HIS A 26 2.15 7.91 7.00
N ARG A 27 1.06 7.79 6.24
CA ARG A 27 0.43 6.51 5.94
C ARG A 27 0.25 6.37 4.43
N LEU A 28 0.46 5.17 3.90
CA LEU A 28 0.24 4.82 2.50
C LEU A 28 -0.69 3.60 2.40
N GLY A 29 -1.85 3.79 1.78
CA GLY A 29 -2.79 2.74 1.45
C GLY A 29 -2.47 2.22 0.05
N VAL A 30 -2.29 0.90 -0.08
CA VAL A 30 -2.12 0.23 -1.37
C VAL A 30 -3.23 -0.81 -1.55
N GLY A 31 -3.76 -0.91 -2.76
CA GLY A 31 -4.78 -1.91 -3.07
C GLY A 31 -4.17 -3.15 -3.70
N VAL A 32 -4.68 -4.34 -3.37
CA VAL A 32 -4.33 -5.61 -4.01
C VAL A 32 -5.59 -6.38 -4.41
N ILE A 33 -5.44 -7.34 -5.32
CA ILE A 33 -6.45 -8.40 -5.48
C ILE A 33 -6.21 -9.44 -4.37
N PRO A 34 -7.20 -9.70 -3.50
CA PRO A 34 -7.08 -10.67 -2.42
C PRO A 34 -6.95 -12.08 -3.01
N ASP A 35 -6.17 -12.93 -2.35
CA ASP A 35 -6.11 -14.38 -2.62
C ASP A 35 -6.42 -15.21 -1.36
N GLY A 36 -6.99 -14.56 -0.35
CA GLY A 36 -7.28 -15.14 0.96
C GLY A 36 -6.07 -15.22 1.90
N THR A 37 -4.89 -14.73 1.50
CA THR A 37 -3.70 -14.68 2.36
C THR A 37 -3.51 -13.32 3.01
N ASN A 38 -2.86 -13.31 4.18
CA ASN A 38 -2.39 -12.08 4.80
C ASN A 38 -1.32 -11.40 3.91
N ARG A 39 -1.45 -10.08 3.74
CA ARG A 39 -0.63 -9.27 2.83
C ARG A 39 0.43 -8.41 3.52
N ASP A 40 0.81 -8.74 4.76
CA ASP A 40 1.85 -8.02 5.51
C ASP A 40 3.21 -8.05 4.79
N SER A 41 3.51 -9.13 4.05
CA SER A 41 4.73 -9.22 3.23
C SER A 41 4.72 -8.21 2.07
N ALA A 42 3.55 -7.95 1.47
CA ALA A 42 3.39 -6.91 0.48
C ALA A 42 3.56 -5.52 1.12
N ALA A 43 2.96 -5.30 2.30
CA ALA A 43 3.14 -4.06 3.06
C ALA A 43 4.63 -3.79 3.36
N ARG A 44 5.38 -4.79 3.83
CA ARG A 44 6.83 -4.71 4.08
C ARG A 44 7.63 -4.39 2.82
N ARG A 45 7.24 -4.95 1.67
CA ARG A 45 7.89 -4.65 0.39
C ARG A 45 7.70 -3.18 0.00
N VAL A 46 6.51 -2.64 0.20
CA VAL A 46 6.24 -1.21 -0.01
C VAL A 46 7.00 -0.34 0.99
N CYS A 47 7.12 -0.77 2.27
CA CYS A 47 7.97 -0.07 3.24
C CYS A 47 9.42 0.02 2.77
N ASN A 48 10.01 -1.08 2.31
CA ASN A 48 11.38 -1.06 1.77
C ASN A 48 11.53 -0.08 0.59
N LEU A 49 10.51 0.02 -0.26
CA LEU A 49 10.47 0.99 -1.34
C LEU A 49 10.39 2.44 -0.81
N MET A 50 9.52 2.71 0.16
CA MET A 50 9.38 4.02 0.79
C MET A 50 10.67 4.48 1.48
N LEU A 51 11.30 3.58 2.25
CA LEU A 51 12.58 3.81 2.92
C LEU A 51 13.70 4.12 1.91
N LYS A 52 13.77 3.38 0.79
CA LYS A 52 14.70 3.64 -0.32
C LYS A 52 14.58 5.06 -0.89
N HIS A 53 13.38 5.65 -0.83
CA HIS A 53 13.11 7.04 -1.26
C HIS A 53 13.13 8.07 -0.13
N GLY A 54 13.56 7.68 1.07
CA GLY A 54 13.70 8.58 2.23
C GLY A 54 12.38 8.97 2.88
N ILE A 55 11.35 8.11 2.81
CA ILE A 55 10.05 8.36 3.44
C ILE A 55 9.97 7.54 4.74
N SER A 56 10.20 8.20 5.88
CA SER A 56 10.01 7.66 7.24
C SER A 56 9.83 8.78 8.28
N PRO A 57 9.19 8.50 9.45
CA PRO A 57 8.45 7.29 9.78
C PRO A 57 7.15 7.21 8.97
N ALA A 58 6.76 5.99 8.58
CA ALA A 58 5.53 5.78 7.82
C ALA A 58 4.92 4.40 8.06
N GLU A 59 3.63 4.27 7.79
CA GLU A 59 2.86 3.03 7.85
C GLU A 59 2.33 2.69 6.44
N VAL A 60 2.35 1.42 6.08
CA VAL A 60 1.70 0.91 4.87
C VAL A 60 0.54 0.02 5.27
N GLU A 61 -0.62 0.29 4.71
CA GLU A 61 -1.82 -0.55 4.83
C GLU A 61 -2.19 -1.12 3.46
N VAL A 62 -2.56 -2.40 3.44
CA VAL A 62 -2.96 -3.11 2.22
C VAL A 62 -4.45 -3.37 2.27
N TYR A 63 -5.16 -3.00 1.20
CA TYR A 63 -6.60 -3.10 1.10
C TYR A 63 -7.05 -4.00 -0.04
N ASP A 64 -8.20 -4.65 0.16
CA ASP A 64 -8.88 -5.43 -0.85
C ASP A 64 -9.59 -4.50 -1.87
N VAL A 65 -9.08 -4.48 -3.10
CA VAL A 65 -9.64 -3.63 -4.17
C VAL A 65 -11.01 -4.12 -4.62
N LEU A 66 -11.28 -5.43 -4.56
CA LEU A 66 -12.56 -5.98 -4.99
C LEU A 66 -13.66 -5.59 -4.00
N GLN A 67 -13.38 -5.62 -2.69
CA GLN A 67 -14.34 -5.16 -1.68
C GLN A 67 -14.63 -3.66 -1.79
N ILE A 68 -13.61 -2.83 -2.04
CA ILE A 68 -13.81 -1.39 -2.26
C ILE A 68 -14.71 -1.16 -3.50
N GLN A 69 -14.49 -1.91 -4.59
CA GLN A 69 -15.26 -1.72 -5.82
C GLN A 69 -16.70 -2.23 -5.75
N ASN A 70 -16.94 -3.32 -5.02
CA ASN A 70 -18.26 -3.95 -4.94
C ASN A 70 -19.12 -3.34 -3.84
N ASP A 71 -18.53 -3.08 -2.67
CA ASP A 71 -19.26 -2.79 -1.43
C ASP A 71 -18.91 -1.41 -0.83
N ASP A 72 -17.99 -0.65 -1.44
CA ASP A 72 -17.43 0.61 -0.91
C ASP A 72 -16.77 0.43 0.47
N GLU A 73 -16.35 -0.80 0.77
CA GLU A 73 -15.77 -1.18 2.07
C GLU A 73 -14.25 -1.29 2.00
N TRP A 74 -13.57 -0.59 2.92
CA TRP A 74 -12.12 -0.59 3.05
C TRP A 74 -11.66 -1.73 3.96
N VAL A 75 -11.63 -2.94 3.41
CA VAL A 75 -11.15 -4.13 4.15
C VAL A 75 -9.63 -4.18 4.12
N GLN A 76 -9.01 -3.96 5.28
CA GLN A 76 -7.57 -4.10 5.46
C GLN A 76 -7.19 -5.59 5.48
N VAL A 77 -6.29 -5.98 4.59
CA VAL A 77 -5.79 -7.36 4.42
C VAL A 77 -4.31 -7.51 4.76
N GLY A 78 -3.64 -6.42 5.13
CA GLY A 78 -2.29 -6.43 5.70
C GLY A 78 -1.81 -5.05 6.11
N ALA A 79 -0.73 -4.99 6.89
CA ALA A 79 -0.04 -3.75 7.21
C ALA A 79 1.43 -3.96 7.60
N ALA A 80 2.20 -2.88 7.56
CA ALA A 80 3.55 -2.82 8.08
C ALA A 80 3.90 -1.39 8.52
N GLN A 81 4.67 -1.28 9.61
CA GLN A 81 5.38 -0.05 9.92
C GLN A 81 6.75 -0.06 9.25
N CYS A 82 7.14 1.09 8.72
CA CYS A 82 8.41 1.26 8.02
C CYS A 82 9.45 1.79 9.01
N GLU A 83 10.29 0.89 9.51
CA GLU A 83 11.37 1.14 10.47
C GLU A 83 12.71 0.60 9.94
#